data_AF-C0PAV7-F1
#
_entry.id   AF-C0PAV7-F1
#
_cell.length_a   1.000
_cell.length_b   1.000
_cell.length_c   1.000
_cell.angle_alpha   90.00
_cell.angle_beta   90.00
_cell.angle_gamma   90.00
#
_symmetry.space_group_name_H-M   'P 1'
#
loop_
_entity.id
_entity.type
_entity.pdbx_description
1 polymer ?
#
loop_
_entity_poly.entity_id
_entity_poly.type
_entity_poly.pdbx_seq_one_letter_code
_entity_poly.pdbx_strand_id
1 'polypeptide(L)'
;MGLVMLKMKSRHVAGTITKKKKSVVIDVCRDVPAWAGRHLLEDGEHRRYFGLRTAEHRVIEFECGSQREHEMWIKGVARLLSIAGERRRLVA
;
A
#
# COMPACT_ATOMS: atom_id res chain seq x y z
N MET A 1 8.80 15.70 12.59
CA MET A 1 8.41 15.43 11.18
C MET A 1 7.45 14.26 11.14
N GLY A 2 6.29 14.39 10.50
CA GLY A 2 5.39 13.25 10.28
C GLY A 2 5.84 12.45 9.05
N LEU A 3 5.98 11.12 9.19
CA LEU A 3 6.26 10.22 8.07
C LEU A 3 5.19 9.14 8.03
N VAL A 4 4.73 8.82 6.82
CA VAL A 4 3.87 7.65 6.59
C VAL A 4 4.77 6.45 6.31
N MET A 5 4.65 5.42 7.15
CA MET A 5 5.52 4.24 7.09
C MET A 5 4.70 3.01 6.69
N LEU A 6 5.07 2.37 5.58
CA LEU A 6 4.60 1.03 5.26
C LEU A 6 5.41 0.03 6.08
N LYS A 7 4.73 -0.74 6.94
CA LYS A 7 5.36 -1.80 7.76
C LYS A 7 4.83 -3.17 7.34
N MET A 8 5.60 -3.88 6.55
CA MET A 8 5.30 -5.22 6.10
C MET A 8 5.80 -6.25 7.11
N LYS A 9 5.00 -7.29 7.34
CA LYS A 9 5.36 -8.48 8.11
C LYS A 9 5.12 -9.71 7.25
N SER A 10 6.14 -10.54 7.08
CA SER A 10 6.05 -11.83 6.39
C SER A 10 6.49 -12.94 7.33
N ARG A 11 5.73 -14.03 7.40
CA ARG A 11 6.03 -15.20 8.22
C ARG A 11 6.56 -16.30 7.30
N HIS A 12 7.67 -16.91 7.70
CA HIS A 12 8.39 -17.93 6.96
C HIS A 12 8.64 -19.14 7.87
N VAL A 13 8.94 -20.29 7.27
CA VAL A 13 9.31 -21.53 7.99
C VAL A 13 8.26 -21.87 9.06
N ALA A 14 7.03 -22.13 8.61
CA ALA A 14 5.88 -22.42 9.49
C ALA A 14 5.63 -21.36 10.60
N GLY A 15 6.09 -20.13 10.41
CA GLY A 15 5.90 -19.03 11.36
C GLY A 15 7.03 -18.83 12.37
N THR A 16 8.06 -19.69 12.35
CA THR A 16 9.25 -19.59 13.20
C THR A 16 10.06 -18.33 12.90
N ILE A 17 10.08 -17.89 11.64
CA ILE A 17 10.82 -16.71 11.21
C ILE A 17 9.85 -15.64 10.76
N THR A 18 9.92 -14.45 11.38
CA THR A 18 9.14 -13.29 10.95
C THR A 18 10.06 -12.20 10.41
N LYS A 19 9.96 -11.93 9.10
CA LYS A 19 10.65 -10.82 8.46
C LYS A 19 9.79 -9.56 8.57
N LYS A 20 10.40 -8.47 9.03
CA LYS A 20 9.77 -7.14 9.08
C LYS A 20 10.52 -6.21 8.13
N LYS A 21 9.81 -5.57 7.20
CA LYS A 21 10.38 -4.50 6.35
C LYS A 21 9.58 -3.22 6.58
N LYS A 22 10.29 -2.09 6.69
CA LYS A 22 9.70 -0.76 6.76
C LYS A 22 10.20 0.07 5.58
N SER A 23 9.31 0.82 4.95
CA SER A 23 9.66 1.79 3.90
C SER A 23 8.80 3.04 4.07
N VAL A 24 9.39 4.22 3.82
CA VAL A 24 8.66 5.49 3.80
C VAL A 24 7.77 5.50 2.55
N VAL A 25 6.49 5.79 2.73
CA VAL A 25 5.54 5.97 1.61
C VAL A 25 5.57 7.43 1.19
N ILE A 26 5.66 7.66 -0.12
CA ILE A 26 5.64 9.01 -0.70
C ILE A 26 4.38 9.27 -1.51
N ASP A 27 3.71 8.23 -2.02
CA ASP A 27 2.49 8.38 -2.82
C ASP A 27 1.62 7.12 -2.90
N VAL A 28 0.37 7.28 -3.33
CA VAL A 28 -0.61 6.22 -3.58
C VAL A 28 -0.93 6.13 -5.07
N CYS A 29 -0.69 4.98 -5.67
CA CYS A 29 -1.08 4.65 -7.04
C CYS A 29 -2.47 4.01 -7.02
N ARG A 30 -3.47 4.69 -7.60
CA ARG A 30 -4.88 4.25 -7.55
C ARG A 30 -5.23 3.27 -8.67
N ASP A 31 -4.63 3.49 -9.83
CA ASP A 31 -4.94 2.78 -11.06
C ASP A 31 -3.87 1.72 -11.29
N VAL A 32 -3.97 0.62 -10.57
CA VAL A 32 -3.12 -0.56 -10.77
C VAL A 32 -3.93 -1.60 -11.55
N PRO A 33 -3.45 -2.08 -12.71
CA PRO A 33 -4.14 -3.12 -13.46
C PRO A 33 -4.11 -4.44 -12.71
N ALA A 34 -5.04 -5.33 -13.01
CA ALA A 34 -4.97 -6.71 -12.52
C ALA A 34 -3.66 -7.36 -12.99
N TRP A 35 -3.00 -8.12 -12.10
CA TRP A 35 -1.79 -8.84 -12.49
C TRP A 35 -2.12 -9.91 -13.54
N ALA A 36 -1.14 -10.23 -14.39
CA ALA A 36 -1.29 -11.24 -15.42
C ALA A 36 -1.77 -12.57 -14.80
N GLY A 37 -2.78 -13.18 -15.43
CA GLY A 37 -3.36 -14.45 -14.99
C GLY A 37 -4.29 -14.37 -13.76
N ARG A 38 -4.48 -13.21 -13.11
CA ARG A 38 -5.38 -13.12 -11.94
C ARG A 38 -6.85 -13.32 -12.29
N HIS A 39 -7.26 -12.98 -13.51
CA HIS A 39 -8.61 -13.24 -14.03
C HIS A 39 -8.95 -14.74 -14.15
N LEU A 40 -7.95 -15.62 -14.15
CA LEU A 40 -8.13 -17.08 -14.22
C LEU A 40 -8.39 -17.71 -12.84
N LEU A 41 -8.18 -16.95 -11.76
CA LEU A 41 -8.42 -17.41 -10.39
C LEU A 41 -9.85 -17.04 -9.96
N GLU A 42 -10.40 -17.82 -9.04
CA GLU A 42 -11.67 -17.48 -8.40
C GLU A 42 -11.65 -16.05 -7.88
N ASP A 43 -12.77 -15.32 -8.10
CA ASP A 43 -12.99 -13.95 -7.64
C ASP A 43 -12.13 -12.86 -8.33
N GLY A 44 -11.36 -13.20 -9.39
CA GLY A 44 -10.46 -12.27 -10.08
C GLY A 44 -11.10 -10.96 -10.57
N GLU A 45 -12.35 -11.01 -11.02
CA GLU A 45 -13.11 -9.84 -11.52
C GLU A 45 -13.54 -8.86 -10.40
N HIS A 46 -13.69 -9.36 -9.18
CA HIS A 46 -14.09 -8.54 -8.02
C HIS A 46 -12.89 -7.95 -7.28
N ARG A 47 -11.68 -8.42 -7.58
CA ARG A 47 -10.45 -7.88 -7.00
C ARG A 47 -10.17 -6.48 -7.51
N ARG A 48 -9.54 -5.69 -6.65
CA ARG A 48 -9.10 -4.33 -6.92
C ARG A 48 -7.67 -4.18 -6.47
N TYR A 49 -6.94 -3.29 -7.11
CA TYR A 49 -5.50 -3.17 -6.89
C TYR A 49 -5.12 -1.72 -6.65
N PHE A 50 -4.18 -1.51 -5.74
CA PHE A 50 -3.57 -0.21 -5.51
C PHE A 50 -2.08 -0.39 -5.24
N GLY A 51 -1.31 0.67 -5.42
CA GLY A 51 0.12 0.68 -5.18
C GLY A 51 0.52 1.72 -4.15
N LEU A 52 1.57 1.44 -3.39
CA LEU A 52 2.24 2.41 -2.54
C LEU A 52 3.64 2.65 -3.08
N ARG A 53 3.90 3.87 -3.54
CA ARG A 53 5.23 4.29 -3.98
C ARG A 53 6.05 4.66 -2.77
N THR A 54 7.24 4.09 -2.66
CA THR A 54 8.15 4.31 -1.53
C THR A 54 9.26 5.30 -1.88
N ALA A 55 9.95 5.80 -0.86
CA ALA A 55 11.15 6.62 -1.03
C ALA A 55 12.30 5.88 -1.75
N GLU A 56 12.27 4.54 -1.79
CA GLU A 56 13.19 3.70 -2.58
C GLU A 56 12.78 3.67 -4.08
N HIS A 57 11.85 4.50 -4.53
CA HIS A 57 11.26 4.53 -5.88
C HIS A 57 10.57 3.23 -6.32
N ARG A 58 10.42 2.27 -5.41
CA ARG A 58 9.68 1.02 -5.64
C ARG A 58 8.19 1.23 -5.40
N VAL A 59 7.35 0.66 -6.27
CA VAL A 59 5.92 0.51 -6.03
C VAL A 59 5.68 -0.85 -5.39
N ILE A 60 4.99 -0.85 -4.24
CA ILE A 60 4.48 -2.06 -3.60
C ILE A 60 3.00 -2.15 -3.92
N GLU A 61 2.61 -3.14 -4.71
CA GLU A 61 1.23 -3.35 -5.12
C GLU A 61 0.50 -4.28 -4.16
N PHE A 62 -0.77 -3.99 -3.94
CA PHE A 62 -1.67 -4.69 -3.03
C PHE A 62 -2.94 -5.08 -3.77
N GLU A 63 -3.49 -6.22 -3.40
CA GLU A 63 -4.83 -6.65 -3.79
C GLU A 63 -5.82 -6.41 -2.66
N CYS A 64 -7.02 -5.99 -3.02
CA CYS A 64 -8.19 -5.87 -2.15
C CYS A 64 -9.27 -6.86 -2.57
N GLY A 65 -9.99 -7.42 -1.60
CA GLY A 65 -11.11 -8.31 -1.82
C GLY A 65 -12.41 -7.61 -2.19
N SER A 66 -12.45 -6.28 -2.14
CA SER A 66 -13.64 -5.50 -2.52
C SER A 66 -13.30 -4.05 -2.89
N GLN A 67 -14.23 -3.41 -3.61
CA GLN A 67 -14.19 -1.96 -3.89
C GLN A 67 -14.10 -1.13 -2.61
N ARG A 68 -14.86 -1.50 -1.56
CA ARG A 68 -14.86 -0.78 -0.28
C ARG A 68 -13.49 -0.80 0.39
N GLU A 69 -12.84 -1.96 0.43
CA GLU A 69 -11.50 -2.11 1.00
C GLU A 69 -10.48 -1.29 0.20
N HIS A 70 -10.56 -1.33 -1.13
CA HIS A 70 -9.71 -0.55 -2.01
C HIS A 70 -9.82 0.95 -1.76
N GLU A 71 -11.05 1.47 -1.71
CA GLU A 71 -11.29 2.88 -1.42
C GLU A 71 -10.84 3.29 -0.01
N MET A 72 -11.06 2.42 0.99
CA MET A 72 -10.61 2.66 2.36
C MET A 72 -9.09 2.83 2.40
N TRP A 73 -8.34 1.93 1.73
CA TRP A 73 -6.88 2.02 1.69
C TRP A 73 -6.39 3.25 0.95
N ILE A 74 -6.92 3.52 -0.25
CA ILE A 74 -6.51 4.69 -1.05
C ILE A 74 -6.79 6.00 -0.31
N LYS A 75 -8.03 6.19 0.16
CA LYS A 75 -8.44 7.42 0.86
C LYS A 75 -7.68 7.58 2.18
N GLY A 76 -7.53 6.49 2.94
CA GLY A 76 -6.81 6.49 4.21
C GLY A 76 -5.34 6.88 4.06
N VAL A 77 -4.60 6.24 3.15
CA VAL A 77 -3.17 6.54 2.96
C VAL A 77 -2.98 7.94 2.38
N ALA A 78 -3.80 8.34 1.39
CA ALA A 78 -3.74 9.70 0.84
C ALA A 78 -3.96 10.77 1.93
N ARG A 79 -4.91 10.53 2.85
CA ARG A 79 -5.15 11.43 3.98
C ARG A 79 -3.95 11.51 4.92
N LEU A 80 -3.33 10.38 5.25
CA LEU A 80 -2.13 10.34 6.10
C LEU A 80 -0.97 11.11 5.46
N LEU A 81 -0.78 10.99 4.14
CA LEU A 81 0.24 11.73 3.40
C LEU A 81 -0.02 13.23 3.41
N SER A 82 -1.28 13.66 3.24
CA SER A 82 -1.67 15.09 3.35
C SER A 82 -1.29 15.66 4.71
N ILE A 83 -1.69 14.98 5.80
CA ILE A 83 -1.42 15.43 7.18
C ILE A 83 0.10 15.49 7.44
N ALA A 84 0.86 14.50 6.95
CA ALA A 84 2.31 14.48 7.07
C ALA A 84 2.98 15.62 6.28
N GLY A 85 2.46 15.94 5.10
CA GLY A 85 2.92 17.04 4.24
C GLY A 85 2.60 18.42 4.83
N GLU A 86 1.40 18.63 5.37
CA GLU A 86 1.00 19.87 6.06
C GLU A 86 1.94 20.15 7.24
N ARG A 87 2.22 19.14 8.07
CA ARG A 87 3.19 19.24 9.17
C ARG A 87 4.63 19.50 8.72
N ARG A 88 4.97 19.29 7.45
CA ARG A 88 6.29 19.68 6.91
C ARG A 88 6.31 21.18 6.61
N ARG A 89 5.23 21.72 6.04
CA ARG A 89 5.12 23.13 5.66
C ARG A 89 5.02 24.08 6.85
N LEU A 90 4.45 23.63 7.98
CA LEU A 90 4.32 24.45 9.20
C LEU A 90 5.64 24.59 10.00
N VAL A 91 6.69 23.85 9.64
CA VAL A 91 7.95 23.77 10.38
C VAL A 91 9.15 24.10 9.48
N ALA A 92 8.88 24.55 8.25
CA ALA A 92 9.86 25.00 7.26
C ALA A 92 9.65 26.50 7.03
#